data_AF-A0AAV2AMM5-F1
#
_entry.id   AF-A0AAV2AMM5-F1
#
_cell.length_a   1.000
_cell.length_b   1.000
_cell.length_c   1.000
_cell.angle_alpha   90.00
_cell.angle_beta   90.00
_cell.angle_gamma   90.00
#
_symmetry.space_group_name_H-M   'P 1'
#
loop_
_entity.id
_entity.type
_entity.pdbx_description
1 polymer ?
#
loop_
_entity_poly.entity_id
_entity_poly.type
_entity_poly.pdbx_seq_one_letter_code
_entity_poly.pdbx_strand_id
1 'polypeptide(L)'
;MNLIREGAYEVNRRSTVFGFRAELVQILEFLNYKENPNLTDFFGTTLLHFAVIDQHDNFDIVEKLIKAGAAINAQNNCKQTPLHLAVLRHNWRVINTLLDYDADVNIKDLKGNTVLHFAIDSLWNRRKQDQQEMRLWIVKKLLRCGANPNVSNVDGETPLMTAVKYGDLDIVKDLLSFGANVQCSNVFSETCLHLLSWCPQPDVAILSELLKHGACVNCCDHIGQTALDVLLDLTDKVGFGRQLEESFIKISTLVNWKHKIDFQVTSQNRERIQSLEEFMDRCYKEVSRMKSHIYSNGYNLCHFAINGEIIAKKDKSQISILDEVLNTLMKDEFPIYEDIIKDHFDKTFLREKLLEMNIYTRNTIGEVHLHAYAISDIASYLSGRDLLNLVRAYAKPFKNSFINDKIDWFAKC
;
A
#
# COMPACT_ATOMS: atom_id res chain seq x y z
N MET A 1 -11.76 -55.83 8.17
CA MET A 1 -12.34 -55.56 6.83
C MET A 1 -13.85 -55.31 6.84
N ASN A 2 -14.67 -55.90 7.73
CA ASN A 2 -16.13 -55.65 7.75
C ASN A 2 -16.60 -54.44 8.59
N LEU A 3 -15.78 -53.90 9.50
CA LEU A 3 -16.14 -52.68 10.25
C LEU A 3 -16.06 -51.39 9.42
N ILE A 4 -15.36 -51.41 8.27
CA ILE A 4 -15.28 -50.25 7.36
C ILE A 4 -16.52 -50.17 6.45
N ARG A 5 -17.23 -51.28 6.20
CA ARG A 5 -18.48 -51.26 5.42
C ARG A 5 -19.72 -50.98 6.27
N GLU A 6 -19.77 -51.45 7.53
CA GLU A 6 -20.90 -51.14 8.42
C GLU A 6 -20.69 -49.83 9.20
N GLY A 7 -19.45 -49.44 9.53
CA GLY A 7 -19.14 -48.14 10.13
C GLY A 7 -19.33 -46.97 9.17
N ALA A 8 -19.04 -47.13 7.87
CA ALA A 8 -19.29 -46.07 6.88
C ALA A 8 -20.79 -45.94 6.53
N TYR A 9 -21.61 -46.97 6.77
CA TYR A 9 -23.06 -46.95 6.52
C TYR A 9 -23.88 -46.49 7.73
N GLU A 10 -23.48 -46.80 8.97
CA GLU A 10 -24.18 -46.30 10.18
C GLU A 10 -23.82 -44.86 10.56
N VAL A 11 -22.63 -44.37 10.22
CA VAL A 11 -22.25 -42.96 10.43
C VAL A 11 -23.09 -42.01 9.56
N ASN A 12 -23.65 -42.50 8.45
CA ASN A 12 -24.44 -41.70 7.51
C ASN A 12 -25.94 -41.62 7.84
N ARG A 13 -26.42 -42.30 8.91
CA ARG A 13 -27.84 -42.27 9.33
C ARG A 13 -28.11 -41.53 10.63
N ARG A 14 -27.07 -41.05 11.34
CA ARG A 14 -27.19 -40.18 12.52
C ARG A 14 -26.88 -38.71 12.23
N SER A 15 -26.93 -38.30 10.97
CA SER A 15 -26.98 -36.90 10.58
C SER A 15 -28.35 -36.30 10.89
N THR A 16 -28.58 -35.90 12.14
CA THR A 16 -29.42 -34.74 12.51
C THR A 16 -29.44 -34.57 14.04
N VAL A 17 -28.94 -33.43 14.52
CA VAL A 17 -29.41 -32.72 15.73
C VAL A 17 -28.71 -32.92 17.10
N PHE A 18 -27.73 -33.81 17.29
CA PHE A 18 -26.88 -33.79 18.51
C PHE A 18 -25.45 -34.23 18.15
N GLY A 19 -24.35 -33.54 18.40
CA GLY A 19 -24.05 -32.34 19.19
C GLY A 19 -22.53 -32.31 19.39
N PHE A 20 -21.79 -31.88 18.35
CA PHE A 20 -20.44 -31.28 18.20
C PHE A 20 -19.38 -31.28 19.34
N ARG A 21 -19.49 -32.06 20.41
CA ARG A 21 -18.61 -31.96 21.60
C ARG A 21 -17.81 -33.23 21.92
N ALA A 22 -18.03 -34.34 21.21
CA ALA A 22 -17.46 -35.66 21.52
C ALA A 22 -16.29 -36.09 20.62
N GLU A 23 -15.99 -35.35 19.53
CA GLU A 23 -15.10 -35.84 18.47
C GLU A 23 -13.60 -35.65 18.77
N LEU A 24 -13.16 -34.56 19.42
CA LEU A 24 -11.71 -34.33 19.66
C LEU A 24 -11.09 -35.28 20.71
N VAL A 25 -11.86 -35.70 21.71
CA VAL A 25 -11.43 -36.72 22.69
C VAL A 25 -11.31 -38.09 22.00
N GLN A 26 -12.24 -38.42 21.09
CA GLN A 26 -12.14 -39.62 20.27
C GLN A 26 -10.97 -39.57 19.27
N ILE A 27 -10.63 -38.41 18.71
CA ILE A 27 -9.45 -38.22 17.85
C ILE A 27 -8.14 -38.52 18.62
N LEU A 28 -8.05 -38.09 19.89
CA LEU A 28 -6.92 -38.39 20.77
C LEU A 28 -6.88 -39.87 21.22
N GLU A 29 -8.03 -40.51 21.43
CA GLU A 29 -8.11 -41.96 21.66
C GLU A 29 -7.69 -42.76 20.42
N PHE A 30 -8.05 -42.32 19.21
CA PHE A 30 -7.66 -42.91 17.92
C PHE A 30 -6.14 -42.89 17.70
N LEU A 31 -5.46 -41.80 18.10
CA LEU A 31 -4.00 -41.68 18.04
C LEU A 31 -3.27 -42.71 18.92
N ASN A 32 -3.91 -43.17 20.00
CA ASN A 32 -3.36 -44.20 20.88
C ASN A 32 -3.37 -45.61 20.24
N TYR A 33 -4.16 -45.84 19.18
CA TYR A 33 -4.33 -47.14 18.54
C TYR A 33 -3.45 -47.38 17.30
N LYS A 34 -2.49 -46.49 16.99
CA LYS A 34 -1.65 -46.55 15.77
C LYS A 34 -2.45 -46.56 14.46
N GLU A 35 -3.62 -45.95 14.44
CA GLU A 35 -4.41 -45.84 13.21
C GLU A 35 -3.82 -44.77 12.28
N ASN A 36 -4.08 -44.90 10.98
CA ASN A 36 -3.52 -44.01 9.96
C ASN A 36 -4.10 -42.59 10.14
N PRO A 37 -3.29 -41.57 10.51
CA PRO A 37 -3.79 -40.20 10.74
C PRO A 37 -4.23 -39.49 9.45
N ASN A 38 -4.01 -40.13 8.29
CA ASN A 38 -4.29 -39.58 6.96
C ASN A 38 -5.58 -40.13 6.34
N LEU A 39 -6.43 -40.80 7.12
CA LEU A 39 -7.76 -41.18 6.66
C LEU A 39 -8.57 -39.93 6.29
N THR A 40 -9.34 -40.05 5.22
CA THR A 40 -10.18 -38.99 4.68
C THR A 40 -11.66 -39.37 4.76
N ASP A 41 -12.52 -38.39 4.99
CA ASP A 41 -13.96 -38.54 4.76
C ASP A 41 -14.30 -38.52 3.24
N PHE A 42 -15.59 -38.48 2.91
CA PHE A 42 -16.06 -38.41 1.53
C PHE A 42 -15.74 -37.08 0.80
N PHE A 43 -15.37 -36.05 1.56
CA PHE A 43 -14.90 -34.76 1.05
C PHE A 43 -13.38 -34.68 0.94
N GLY A 44 -12.64 -35.78 1.19
CA GLY A 44 -11.18 -35.76 1.22
C GLY A 44 -10.60 -35.09 2.47
N THR A 45 -11.43 -34.79 3.47
CA THR A 45 -11.06 -34.07 4.69
C THR A 45 -10.33 -35.02 5.64
N THR A 46 -9.09 -34.71 5.99
CA THR A 46 -8.31 -35.47 6.98
C THR A 46 -8.62 -35.02 8.41
N LEU A 47 -8.21 -35.82 9.39
CA LEU A 47 -8.24 -35.46 10.81
C LEU A 47 -7.58 -34.10 11.10
N LEU A 48 -6.48 -33.80 10.41
CA LEU A 48 -5.78 -32.53 10.55
C LEU A 48 -6.61 -31.34 10.05
N HIS A 49 -7.40 -31.51 8.98
CA HIS A 49 -8.33 -30.45 8.56
C HIS A 49 -9.41 -30.21 9.62
N PHE A 50 -9.99 -31.27 10.17
CA PHE A 50 -11.03 -31.14 11.21
C PHE A 50 -10.51 -30.45 12.47
N ALA A 51 -9.31 -30.80 12.93
CA ALA A 51 -8.68 -30.16 14.08
C ALA A 51 -8.50 -28.65 13.91
N VAL A 52 -8.30 -28.18 12.68
CA VAL A 52 -8.14 -26.77 12.32
C VAL A 52 -9.47 -26.03 12.17
N ILE A 53 -10.53 -26.71 11.71
CA ILE A 53 -11.85 -26.10 11.46
C ILE A 53 -12.58 -25.73 12.77
N ASP A 54 -12.31 -26.46 13.85
CA ASP A 54 -12.99 -26.28 15.12
C ASP A 54 -12.78 -24.89 15.72
N GLN A 55 -13.78 -24.40 16.46
CA GLN A 55 -13.78 -23.04 17.02
C GLN A 55 -12.89 -22.90 18.26
N HIS A 56 -12.39 -24.02 18.80
CA HIS A 56 -11.49 -24.05 19.94
C HIS A 56 -10.03 -23.93 19.51
N ASP A 57 -9.21 -23.39 20.41
CA ASP A 57 -7.79 -23.17 20.19
C ASP A 57 -6.99 -24.48 20.32
N ASN A 58 -7.17 -25.37 19.34
CA ASN A 58 -6.72 -26.76 19.37
C ASN A 58 -5.28 -26.95 18.87
N PHE A 59 -4.39 -25.96 19.06
CA PHE A 59 -3.01 -26.04 18.59
C PHE A 59 -2.27 -27.26 19.15
N ASP A 60 -2.54 -27.66 20.40
CA ASP A 60 -1.98 -28.88 21.02
C ASP A 60 -2.37 -30.16 20.27
N ILE A 61 -3.61 -30.22 19.74
CA ILE A 61 -4.12 -31.37 19.01
C ILE A 61 -3.52 -31.40 17.60
N VAL A 62 -3.44 -30.24 16.95
CA VAL A 62 -2.76 -30.07 15.67
C VAL A 62 -1.31 -30.54 15.77
N GLU A 63 -0.58 -30.14 16.81
CA GLU A 63 0.80 -30.56 17.03
C GLU A 63 0.91 -32.08 17.24
N LYS A 64 0.03 -32.67 18.06
CA LYS A 64 -0.01 -34.13 18.29
C LYS A 64 -0.28 -34.91 17.00
N LEU A 65 -1.21 -34.45 16.17
CA LEU A 65 -1.54 -35.08 14.89
C LEU A 65 -0.33 -35.03 13.93
N ILE A 66 0.36 -33.90 13.84
CA ILE A 66 1.55 -33.76 12.99
C ILE A 66 2.66 -34.71 13.48
N LYS A 67 2.94 -34.74 14.79
CA LYS A 67 3.92 -35.67 15.39
C LYS A 67 3.58 -37.14 15.18
N ALA A 68 2.29 -37.46 15.05
CA ALA A 68 1.82 -38.81 14.75
C ALA A 68 1.89 -39.18 13.25
N GLY A 69 2.35 -38.27 12.38
CA GLY A 69 2.51 -38.52 10.94
C GLY A 69 1.33 -38.07 10.09
N ALA A 70 0.47 -37.16 10.59
CA ALA A 70 -0.52 -36.50 9.76
C ALA A 70 0.16 -35.70 8.64
N ALA A 71 -0.34 -35.84 7.41
CA ALA A 71 0.13 -35.15 6.23
C ALA A 71 -0.26 -33.69 6.31
N ILE A 72 0.70 -32.85 6.68
CA ILE A 72 0.51 -31.41 6.92
C ILE A 72 -0.03 -30.66 5.70
N ASN A 73 0.33 -31.16 4.50
CA ASN A 73 -0.06 -30.60 3.21
C ASN A 73 -1.16 -31.39 2.50
N ALA A 74 -1.89 -32.25 3.21
CA ALA A 74 -3.02 -32.98 2.63
C ALA A 74 -4.02 -32.00 2.01
N GLN A 75 -4.59 -32.37 0.87
CA GLN A 75 -5.58 -31.55 0.17
C GLN A 75 -6.94 -32.23 0.21
N ASN A 76 -7.97 -31.50 0.66
CA ASN A 76 -9.36 -31.96 0.55
C ASN A 76 -9.87 -31.89 -0.90
N ASN A 77 -11.13 -32.25 -1.15
CA ASN A 77 -11.72 -32.21 -2.50
C ASN A 77 -11.75 -30.78 -3.10
N CYS A 78 -11.67 -29.74 -2.28
CA CYS A 78 -11.52 -28.34 -2.70
C CYS A 78 -10.05 -27.94 -2.94
N LYS A 79 -9.13 -28.89 -2.90
CA LYS A 79 -7.67 -28.70 -2.94
C LYS A 79 -7.13 -27.81 -1.82
N GLN A 80 -7.90 -27.59 -0.77
CA GLN A 80 -7.47 -26.79 0.37
C GLN A 80 -6.62 -27.64 1.31
N THR A 81 -5.56 -27.05 1.83
CA THR A 81 -4.74 -27.64 2.90
C THR A 81 -5.26 -27.23 4.27
N PRO A 82 -4.83 -27.89 5.37
CA PRO A 82 -5.10 -27.42 6.72
C PRO A 82 -4.72 -25.95 6.92
N LEU A 83 -3.62 -25.49 6.32
CA LEU A 83 -3.19 -24.09 6.41
C LEU A 83 -4.17 -23.10 5.76
N HIS A 84 -4.80 -23.46 4.62
CA HIS A 84 -5.85 -22.63 4.02
C HIS A 84 -7.01 -22.42 4.99
N LEU A 85 -7.44 -23.50 5.65
CA LEU A 85 -8.54 -23.44 6.61
C LEU A 85 -8.15 -22.68 7.88
N ALA A 86 -6.91 -22.81 8.36
CA ALA A 86 -6.41 -22.09 9.52
C ALA A 86 -6.45 -20.56 9.31
N VAL A 87 -6.01 -20.11 8.12
CA VAL A 87 -6.05 -18.70 7.72
C VAL A 87 -7.49 -18.19 7.63
N LEU A 88 -8.40 -18.96 7.02
CA LEU A 88 -9.82 -18.63 6.93
C LEU A 88 -10.50 -18.52 8.32
N ARG A 89 -10.05 -19.32 9.30
CA ARG A 89 -10.53 -19.27 10.68
C ARG A 89 -9.84 -18.20 11.54
N HIS A 90 -8.77 -17.59 11.02
CA HIS A 90 -7.96 -16.59 11.72
C HIS A 90 -7.37 -17.10 13.04
N ASN A 91 -7.09 -18.39 13.13
CA ASN A 91 -6.46 -18.97 14.31
C ASN A 91 -4.94 -18.85 14.20
N TRP A 92 -4.39 -17.73 14.68
CA TRP A 92 -2.96 -17.42 14.58
C TRP A 92 -2.06 -18.46 15.26
N ARG A 93 -2.51 -19.11 16.34
CA ARG A 93 -1.75 -20.17 17.03
C ARG A 93 -1.62 -21.39 16.14
N VAL A 94 -2.73 -21.85 15.58
CA VAL A 94 -2.73 -22.97 14.62
C VAL A 94 -1.95 -22.65 13.36
N ILE A 95 -2.05 -21.42 12.84
CA ILE A 95 -1.23 -20.97 11.69
C ILE A 95 0.26 -21.06 12.04
N ASN A 96 0.69 -20.53 13.19
CA ASN A 96 2.07 -20.64 13.62
C ASN A 96 2.51 -22.10 13.75
N THR A 97 1.73 -22.95 14.42
CA THR A 97 2.06 -24.36 14.55
C THR A 97 2.22 -25.02 13.18
N LEU A 98 1.30 -24.83 12.24
CA LEU A 98 1.44 -25.41 10.91
C LEU A 98 2.70 -24.91 10.18
N LEU A 99 3.02 -23.61 10.29
CA LEU A 99 4.21 -23.04 9.65
C LEU A 99 5.52 -23.48 10.32
N ASP A 100 5.53 -23.65 11.64
CA ASP A 100 6.70 -24.13 12.39
C ASP A 100 7.03 -25.60 12.09
N TYR A 101 6.07 -26.36 11.54
CA TYR A 101 6.24 -27.71 11.00
C TYR A 101 6.33 -27.73 9.47
N ASP A 102 6.77 -26.63 8.84
CA ASP A 102 7.05 -26.51 7.41
C ASP A 102 5.83 -26.79 6.49
N ALA A 103 4.62 -26.37 6.88
CA ALA A 103 3.47 -26.38 5.98
C ALA A 103 3.75 -25.54 4.72
N ASP A 104 3.44 -26.08 3.54
CA ASP A 104 3.69 -25.42 2.27
C ASP A 104 2.67 -24.31 2.02
N VAL A 105 3.17 -23.07 2.02
CA VAL A 105 2.42 -21.83 1.83
C VAL A 105 2.04 -21.54 0.37
N ASN A 106 2.56 -22.31 -0.60
CA ASN A 106 2.37 -22.06 -2.02
C ASN A 106 1.39 -23.03 -2.70
N ILE A 107 0.85 -24.00 -1.95
CA ILE A 107 -0.19 -24.89 -2.46
C ILE A 107 -1.42 -24.07 -2.85
N LYS A 108 -2.02 -24.42 -3.99
CA LYS A 108 -3.21 -23.77 -4.53
C LYS A 108 -4.46 -24.60 -4.27
N ASP A 109 -5.56 -23.91 -3.95
CA ASP A 109 -6.90 -24.50 -3.94
C ASP A 109 -7.45 -24.72 -5.37
N LEU A 110 -8.71 -25.17 -5.48
CA LEU A 110 -9.37 -25.38 -6.78
C LEU A 110 -9.52 -24.10 -7.61
N LYS A 111 -9.55 -22.93 -6.97
CA LYS A 111 -9.61 -21.62 -7.63
C LYS A 111 -8.21 -21.05 -7.91
N GLY A 112 -7.15 -21.83 -7.69
CA GLY A 112 -5.79 -21.37 -7.89
C GLY A 112 -5.28 -20.42 -6.80
N ASN A 113 -6.07 -20.17 -5.74
CA ASN A 113 -5.71 -19.30 -4.64
C ASN A 113 -4.74 -20.02 -3.70
N THR A 114 -3.68 -19.31 -3.31
CA THR A 114 -2.78 -19.72 -2.22
C THR A 114 -3.28 -19.20 -0.88
N VAL A 115 -2.69 -19.66 0.23
CA VAL A 115 -3.01 -19.14 1.58
C VAL A 115 -2.80 -17.62 1.70
N LEU A 116 -1.91 -17.03 0.89
CA LEU A 116 -1.71 -15.59 0.83
C LEU A 116 -2.92 -14.85 0.23
N HIS A 117 -3.58 -15.41 -0.78
CA HIS A 117 -4.84 -14.86 -1.30
C HIS A 117 -5.92 -14.89 -0.22
N PHE A 118 -6.06 -16.04 0.47
CA PHE A 118 -7.04 -16.20 1.56
C PHE A 118 -6.81 -15.20 2.70
N ALA A 119 -5.55 -14.96 3.08
CA ALA A 119 -5.20 -14.01 4.14
C ALA A 119 -5.64 -12.57 3.81
N ILE A 120 -5.70 -12.21 2.53
CA ILE A 120 -6.08 -10.88 2.07
C ILE A 120 -7.61 -10.80 1.89
N ASP A 121 -8.21 -11.81 1.26
CA ASP A 121 -9.65 -11.87 0.90
C ASP A 121 -10.57 -12.07 2.12
N SER A 122 -10.27 -13.06 2.96
CA SER A 122 -11.19 -13.50 4.03
C SER A 122 -11.38 -12.49 5.17
N LEU A 123 -10.54 -11.46 5.23
CA LEU A 123 -10.47 -10.51 6.35
C LEU A 123 -11.01 -9.10 6.03
N TRP A 124 -11.49 -8.86 4.80
CA TRP A 124 -11.95 -7.53 4.36
C TRP A 124 -13.21 -7.02 5.11
N ASN A 125 -14.14 -7.91 5.45
CA ASN A 125 -15.47 -7.50 5.96
C ASN A 125 -15.55 -7.20 7.47
N ARG A 126 -14.43 -7.13 8.20
CA ARG A 126 -14.45 -7.07 9.68
C ARG A 126 -13.84 -5.78 10.22
N ARG A 127 -14.72 -4.80 10.49
CA ARG A 127 -14.41 -3.43 10.99
C ARG A 127 -13.84 -3.35 12.42
N LYS A 128 -13.29 -4.42 12.99
CA LYS A 128 -12.67 -4.37 14.33
C LYS A 128 -11.17 -4.17 14.18
N GLN A 129 -10.67 -3.08 14.77
CA GLN A 129 -9.26 -2.67 14.73
C GLN A 129 -8.30 -3.79 15.16
N ASP A 130 -8.67 -4.58 16.17
CA ASP A 130 -7.90 -5.73 16.66
C ASP A 130 -7.65 -6.82 15.61
N GLN A 131 -8.50 -6.93 14.57
CA GLN A 131 -8.33 -7.93 13.51
C GLN A 131 -7.48 -7.44 12.33
N GLN A 132 -7.24 -6.13 12.21
CA GLN A 132 -6.37 -5.57 11.18
C GLN A 132 -4.90 -5.87 11.49
N GLU A 133 -4.49 -5.74 12.75
CA GLU A 133 -3.14 -6.13 13.19
C GLU A 133 -2.88 -7.62 12.96
N MET A 134 -3.87 -8.46 13.26
CA MET A 134 -3.77 -9.90 13.03
C MET A 134 -3.66 -10.23 11.53
N ARG A 135 -4.44 -9.57 10.68
CA ARG A 135 -4.36 -9.73 9.22
C ARG A 135 -2.97 -9.37 8.70
N LEU A 136 -2.45 -8.21 9.08
CA LEU A 136 -1.10 -7.76 8.73
C LEU A 136 -0.04 -8.74 9.23
N TRP A 137 -0.20 -9.25 10.44
CA TRP A 137 0.70 -10.24 11.01
C TRP A 137 0.68 -11.56 10.20
N ILE A 138 -0.50 -12.08 9.83
CA ILE A 138 -0.62 -13.30 9.01
C ILE A 138 0.07 -13.11 7.66
N VAL A 139 -0.23 -12.03 6.94
CA VAL A 139 0.37 -11.72 5.63
C VAL A 139 1.90 -11.65 5.75
N LYS A 140 2.43 -10.87 6.71
CA LYS A 140 3.88 -10.77 6.95
C LYS A 140 4.51 -12.10 7.31
N LYS A 141 3.88 -12.90 8.16
CA LYS A 141 4.39 -14.22 8.56
C LYS A 141 4.43 -15.16 7.36
N LEU A 142 3.38 -15.22 6.54
CA LEU A 142 3.34 -16.04 5.31
C LEU A 142 4.44 -15.63 4.33
N LEU A 143 4.61 -14.33 4.07
CA LEU A 143 5.68 -13.81 3.20
C LEU A 143 7.07 -14.19 3.71
N ARG A 144 7.31 -14.07 5.02
CA ARG A 144 8.58 -14.49 5.66
C ARG A 144 8.81 -16.01 5.59
N CYS A 145 7.75 -16.81 5.55
CA CYS A 145 7.80 -18.25 5.34
C CYS A 145 7.89 -18.66 3.85
N GLY A 146 8.17 -17.71 2.94
CA GLY A 146 8.40 -18.01 1.53
C GLY A 146 7.14 -18.08 0.67
N ALA A 147 6.03 -17.47 1.10
CA ALA A 147 4.87 -17.33 0.25
C ALA A 147 5.21 -16.47 -0.97
N ASN A 148 4.95 -16.98 -2.16
CA ASN A 148 5.22 -16.29 -3.41
C ASN A 148 4.11 -15.26 -3.69
N PRO A 149 4.41 -13.94 -3.69
CA PRO A 149 3.42 -12.89 -3.90
C PRO A 149 2.98 -12.74 -5.36
N ASN A 150 3.55 -13.52 -6.29
CA ASN A 150 3.31 -13.45 -7.73
C ASN A 150 2.46 -14.60 -8.27
N VAL A 151 1.94 -15.45 -7.39
CA VAL A 151 1.06 -16.54 -7.81
C VAL A 151 -0.27 -15.98 -8.28
N SER A 152 -0.70 -16.32 -9.49
CA SER A 152 -2.04 -15.99 -9.97
C SER A 152 -3.06 -17.09 -9.66
N ASN A 153 -4.28 -16.67 -9.36
CA ASN A 153 -5.46 -17.53 -9.26
C ASN A 153 -6.11 -17.77 -10.65
N VAL A 154 -7.27 -18.44 -10.69
CA VAL A 154 -7.98 -18.74 -11.96
C VAL A 154 -8.47 -17.50 -12.70
N ASP A 155 -8.70 -16.40 -11.99
CA ASP A 155 -9.07 -15.11 -12.57
C ASP A 155 -7.84 -14.32 -13.03
N GLY A 156 -6.64 -14.90 -12.92
CA GLY A 156 -5.38 -14.25 -13.25
C GLY A 156 -4.93 -13.22 -12.21
N GLU A 157 -5.63 -13.13 -11.07
CA GLU A 157 -5.32 -12.15 -10.04
C GLU A 157 -4.18 -12.62 -9.14
N THR A 158 -3.25 -11.72 -8.84
CA THR A 158 -2.20 -11.93 -7.84
C THR A 158 -2.64 -11.44 -6.46
N PRO A 159 -1.96 -11.83 -5.37
CA PRO A 159 -2.18 -11.27 -4.05
C PRO A 159 -2.16 -9.74 -4.00
N LEU A 160 -1.28 -9.11 -4.80
CA LEU A 160 -1.20 -7.65 -4.90
C LEU A 160 -2.48 -7.05 -5.49
N MET A 161 -3.02 -7.65 -6.56
CA MET A 161 -4.30 -7.23 -7.15
C MET A 161 -5.44 -7.37 -6.16
N THR A 162 -5.50 -8.48 -5.42
CA THR A 162 -6.49 -8.68 -4.36
C THR A 162 -6.39 -7.59 -3.30
N ALA A 163 -5.18 -7.25 -2.85
CA ALA A 163 -4.96 -6.20 -1.85
C ALA A 163 -5.38 -4.80 -2.34
N VAL A 164 -5.15 -4.49 -3.63
CA VAL A 164 -5.54 -3.21 -4.24
C VAL A 164 -7.06 -3.08 -4.35
N LYS A 165 -7.79 -4.12 -4.75
CA LYS A 165 -9.27 -4.10 -4.77
C LYS A 165 -9.88 -3.82 -3.40
N TYR A 166 -9.18 -4.26 -2.36
CA TYR A 166 -9.51 -4.02 -0.98
C TYR A 166 -8.83 -2.77 -0.42
N GLY A 167 -8.18 -1.90 -1.19
CA GLY A 167 -7.67 -0.63 -0.68
C GLY A 167 -6.80 -0.71 0.59
N ASP A 168 -6.07 -1.81 0.83
CA ASP A 168 -5.25 -1.96 2.04
C ASP A 168 -3.81 -1.56 1.76
N LEU A 169 -3.49 -0.30 2.09
CA LEU A 169 -2.17 0.30 1.83
C LEU A 169 -1.02 -0.47 2.49
N ASP A 170 -1.20 -0.95 3.72
CA ASP A 170 -0.14 -1.61 4.47
C ASP A 170 0.20 -2.97 3.85
N ILE A 171 -0.80 -3.74 3.44
CA ILE A 171 -0.58 -5.00 2.73
C ILE A 171 0.02 -4.75 1.34
N VAL A 172 -0.42 -3.72 0.62
CA VAL A 172 0.17 -3.35 -0.67
C VAL A 172 1.66 -3.07 -0.51
N LYS A 173 2.05 -2.27 0.49
CA LYS A 173 3.46 -1.99 0.80
C LYS A 173 4.23 -3.25 1.15
N ASP A 174 3.68 -4.11 1.99
CA ASP A 174 4.33 -5.38 2.36
C ASP A 174 4.55 -6.25 1.12
N LEU A 175 3.53 -6.49 0.31
CA LEU A 175 3.65 -7.31 -0.90
C LEU A 175 4.70 -6.77 -1.87
N LEU A 176 4.70 -5.46 -2.13
CA LEU A 176 5.70 -4.81 -2.99
C LEU A 176 7.11 -4.95 -2.40
N SER A 177 7.28 -4.78 -1.08
CA SER A 177 8.57 -4.95 -0.41
C SER A 177 9.12 -6.39 -0.47
N PHE A 178 8.23 -7.38 -0.61
CA PHE A 178 8.57 -8.79 -0.81
C PHE A 178 8.63 -9.20 -2.29
N GLY A 179 8.67 -8.23 -3.23
CA GLY A 179 8.91 -8.48 -4.65
C GLY A 179 7.65 -8.86 -5.44
N ALA A 180 6.47 -8.41 -5.03
CA ALA A 180 5.27 -8.50 -5.86
C ALA A 180 5.46 -7.72 -7.17
N ASN A 181 5.10 -8.35 -8.29
CA ASN A 181 5.21 -7.80 -9.62
C ASN A 181 3.98 -6.93 -9.92
N VAL A 182 4.20 -5.62 -9.98
CA VAL A 182 3.16 -4.63 -10.26
C VAL A 182 2.68 -4.64 -11.72
N GLN A 183 3.42 -5.31 -12.62
CA GLN A 183 3.10 -5.36 -14.06
C GLN A 183 2.15 -6.49 -14.45
N CYS A 184 1.79 -7.36 -13.51
CA CYS A 184 0.85 -8.45 -13.81
C CYS A 184 -0.50 -7.86 -14.26
N SER A 185 -1.21 -8.63 -15.08
CA SER A 185 -2.58 -8.37 -15.50
C SER A 185 -3.47 -9.59 -15.27
N ASN A 186 -4.75 -9.38 -14.95
CA ASN A 186 -5.73 -10.46 -14.78
C ASN A 186 -6.25 -10.96 -16.15
N VAL A 187 -7.25 -11.85 -16.15
CA VAL A 187 -7.85 -12.37 -17.40
C VAL A 187 -8.53 -11.31 -18.27
N PHE A 188 -8.89 -10.16 -17.70
CA PHE A 188 -9.43 -9.00 -18.38
C PHE A 188 -8.35 -8.01 -18.85
N SER A 189 -7.07 -8.42 -18.77
CA SER A 189 -5.90 -7.56 -19.02
C SER A 189 -5.81 -6.34 -18.09
N GLU A 190 -6.51 -6.37 -16.96
CA GLU A 190 -6.49 -5.28 -15.99
C GLU A 190 -5.25 -5.38 -15.09
N THR A 191 -4.50 -4.28 -15.00
CA THR A 191 -3.38 -4.13 -14.06
C THR A 191 -3.86 -3.63 -12.69
N CYS A 192 -2.96 -3.55 -11.70
CA CYS A 192 -3.29 -2.96 -10.40
C CYS A 192 -3.85 -1.53 -10.51
N LEU A 193 -3.42 -0.73 -11.49
CA LEU A 193 -3.96 0.62 -11.68
C LEU A 193 -5.41 0.60 -12.17
N HIS A 194 -5.78 -0.34 -13.05
CA HIS A 194 -7.18 -0.50 -13.48
C HIS A 194 -8.07 -0.88 -12.31
N LEU A 195 -7.64 -1.86 -11.51
CA LEU A 195 -8.39 -2.31 -10.32
C LEU A 195 -8.54 -1.19 -9.29
N LEU A 196 -7.52 -0.35 -9.11
CA LEU A 196 -7.60 0.82 -8.25
C LEU A 196 -8.63 1.83 -8.77
N SER A 197 -8.69 2.06 -10.09
CA SER A 197 -9.68 2.95 -10.70
C SER A 197 -11.11 2.46 -10.50
N TRP A 198 -11.35 1.14 -10.49
CA TRP A 198 -12.66 0.55 -10.19
C TRP A 198 -13.09 0.63 -8.72
N CYS A 199 -12.18 0.99 -7.81
CA CYS A 199 -12.50 1.05 -6.39
C CYS A 199 -13.47 2.20 -6.09
N PRO A 200 -14.50 1.99 -5.25
CA PRO A 200 -15.42 3.06 -4.86
C PRO A 200 -14.77 4.22 -4.09
N GLN A 201 -13.57 4.06 -3.54
CA GLN A 201 -12.81 5.14 -2.92
C GLN A 201 -11.32 4.87 -3.18
N PRO A 202 -10.79 5.29 -4.34
CA PRO A 202 -9.40 5.00 -4.68
C PRO A 202 -8.47 5.78 -3.76
N ASP A 203 -7.56 5.07 -3.09
CA ASP A 203 -6.58 5.69 -2.21
C ASP A 203 -5.38 6.21 -3.02
N VAL A 204 -5.15 7.53 -2.94
CA VAL A 204 -4.01 8.21 -3.57
C VAL A 204 -2.67 7.65 -3.04
N ALA A 205 -2.63 7.17 -1.80
CA ALA A 205 -1.44 6.55 -1.25
C ALA A 205 -1.10 5.23 -1.94
N ILE A 206 -2.10 4.39 -2.26
CA ILE A 206 -1.91 3.15 -3.02
C ILE A 206 -1.47 3.46 -4.45
N LEU A 207 -2.12 4.44 -5.08
CA LEU A 207 -1.72 4.94 -6.40
C LEU A 207 -0.23 5.34 -6.42
N SER A 208 0.20 6.14 -5.44
CA SER A 208 1.59 6.56 -5.30
C SER A 208 2.54 5.37 -5.17
N GLU A 209 2.19 4.40 -4.33
CA GLU A 209 3.03 3.23 -4.08
C GLU A 209 3.19 2.33 -5.31
N LEU A 210 2.10 2.08 -6.03
CA LEU A 210 2.10 1.30 -7.28
C LEU A 210 2.95 1.98 -8.36
N LEU A 211 2.79 3.30 -8.54
CA LEU A 211 3.56 4.05 -9.53
C LEU A 211 5.05 4.08 -9.17
N LYS A 212 5.41 4.28 -7.90
CA LYS A 212 6.81 4.20 -7.42
C LYS A 212 7.47 2.86 -7.74
N HIS A 213 6.72 1.77 -7.70
CA HIS A 213 7.17 0.42 -8.07
C HIS A 213 7.09 0.13 -9.57
N GLY A 214 6.74 1.13 -10.38
CA GLY A 214 6.83 1.10 -11.83
C GLY A 214 5.54 0.72 -12.55
N ALA A 215 4.37 0.73 -11.90
CA ALA A 215 3.10 0.35 -12.52
C ALA A 215 2.89 0.99 -13.90
N CYS A 216 2.54 0.17 -14.89
CA CYS A 216 2.31 0.62 -16.26
C CYS A 216 1.05 1.51 -16.35
N VAL A 217 1.28 2.80 -16.65
CA VAL A 217 0.21 3.81 -16.75
C VAL A 217 -0.60 3.68 -18.04
N ASN A 218 0.06 3.31 -19.14
CA ASN A 218 -0.53 3.29 -20.49
C ASN A 218 -0.92 1.88 -20.95
N CYS A 219 -0.92 0.90 -20.04
CA CYS A 219 -1.38 -0.44 -20.39
C CYS A 219 -2.89 -0.39 -20.62
N CYS A 220 -3.35 -1.08 -21.65
CA CYS A 220 -4.76 -1.20 -21.97
C CYS A 220 -5.32 -2.51 -21.41
N ASP A 221 -6.55 -2.47 -20.92
CA ASP A 221 -7.34 -3.66 -20.61
C ASP A 221 -7.88 -4.34 -21.90
N HIS A 222 -8.71 -5.37 -21.73
CA HIS A 222 -9.29 -6.13 -22.84
C HIS A 222 -10.27 -5.33 -23.73
N ILE A 223 -10.77 -4.19 -23.27
CA ILE A 223 -11.63 -3.28 -24.05
C ILE A 223 -10.84 -2.11 -24.65
N GLY A 224 -9.52 -2.04 -24.40
CA GLY A 224 -8.63 -1.01 -24.94
C GLY A 224 -8.53 0.25 -24.07
N GLN A 225 -9.10 0.24 -22.87
CA GLN A 225 -9.06 1.38 -21.95
C GLN A 225 -7.81 1.36 -21.09
N THR A 226 -7.23 2.54 -20.82
CA THR A 226 -6.19 2.70 -19.81
C THR A 226 -6.81 2.88 -18.42
N ALA A 227 -6.02 2.74 -17.36
CA ALA A 227 -6.49 2.98 -16.01
C ALA A 227 -7.06 4.41 -15.80
N LEU A 228 -6.54 5.40 -16.54
CA LEU A 228 -7.05 6.77 -16.51
C LEU A 228 -8.39 6.89 -17.25
N ASP A 229 -8.60 6.15 -18.35
CA ASP A 229 -9.88 6.11 -19.07
C ASP A 229 -11.00 5.54 -18.19
N VAL A 230 -10.71 4.43 -17.50
CA VAL A 230 -11.63 3.82 -16.53
C VAL A 230 -11.98 4.81 -15.42
N LEU A 231 -10.98 5.52 -14.89
CA LEU A 231 -11.18 6.52 -13.84
C LEU A 231 -12.09 7.66 -14.31
N LEU A 232 -11.84 8.20 -15.51
CA LEU A 232 -12.63 9.28 -16.10
C LEU A 232 -14.10 8.87 -16.34
N ASP A 233 -14.32 7.66 -16.87
CA ASP A 233 -15.66 7.12 -17.11
C ASP A 233 -16.45 6.92 -15.81
N LEU A 234 -15.77 6.59 -14.70
CA LEU A 234 -16.38 6.41 -13.39
C LEU A 234 -16.66 7.73 -12.68
N THR A 235 -15.78 8.72 -12.80
CA THR A 235 -16.00 10.03 -12.19
C THR A 235 -17.22 10.74 -12.78
N ASP A 236 -17.47 10.58 -14.09
CA ASP A 236 -18.70 11.05 -14.75
C ASP A 236 -19.97 10.39 -14.17
N LYS A 237 -19.88 9.13 -13.71
CA LYS A 237 -21.01 8.35 -13.19
C LYS A 237 -21.27 8.55 -11.70
N VAL A 238 -20.21 8.66 -10.90
CA VAL A 238 -20.28 8.58 -9.43
C VAL A 238 -19.94 9.92 -8.75
N GLY A 239 -19.40 10.89 -9.49
CA GLY A 239 -19.07 12.21 -8.97
C GLY A 239 -17.79 12.25 -8.13
N PHE A 240 -16.86 11.30 -8.33
CA PHE A 240 -15.55 11.37 -7.70
C PHE A 240 -14.83 12.66 -8.12
N GLY A 241 -14.21 13.31 -7.13
CA GLY A 241 -13.60 14.62 -7.31
C GLY A 241 -12.44 14.58 -8.31
N ARG A 242 -12.40 15.60 -9.17
CA ARG A 242 -11.28 16.02 -10.05
C ARG A 242 -9.89 15.86 -9.42
N GLN A 243 -9.80 15.93 -8.10
CA GLN A 243 -8.57 15.75 -7.31
C GLN A 243 -7.85 14.41 -7.56
N LEU A 244 -8.56 13.30 -7.76
CA LEU A 244 -7.92 12.01 -7.97
C LEU A 244 -7.30 11.90 -9.38
N GLU A 245 -7.98 12.42 -10.40
CA GLU A 245 -7.46 12.50 -11.77
C GLU A 245 -6.22 13.38 -11.85
N GLU A 246 -6.29 14.54 -11.21
CA GLU A 246 -5.15 15.44 -11.11
C GLU A 246 -3.98 14.77 -10.36
N SER A 247 -4.27 14.03 -9.27
CA SER A 247 -3.24 13.27 -8.54
C SER A 247 -2.63 12.16 -9.39
N PHE A 248 -3.44 11.45 -10.18
CA PHE A 248 -2.99 10.43 -11.12
C PHE A 248 -2.06 11.00 -12.17
N ILE A 249 -2.45 12.12 -12.81
CA ILE A 249 -1.61 12.80 -13.80
C ILE A 249 -0.32 13.32 -13.16
N LYS A 250 -0.41 13.98 -12.00
CA LYS A 250 0.77 14.51 -11.27
C LYS A 250 1.77 13.40 -10.96
N ILE A 251 1.33 12.34 -10.28
CA ILE A 251 2.25 11.28 -9.85
C ILE A 251 2.78 10.51 -11.08
N SER A 252 1.93 10.23 -12.07
CA SER A 252 2.35 9.51 -13.28
C SER A 252 3.37 10.30 -14.10
N THR A 253 3.17 11.60 -14.32
CA THR A 253 4.15 12.42 -15.06
C THR A 253 5.45 12.62 -14.26
N LEU A 254 5.37 12.64 -12.94
CA LEU A 254 6.55 12.72 -12.07
C LEU A 254 7.36 11.42 -12.10
N VAL A 255 6.74 10.25 -12.12
CA VAL A 255 7.47 8.97 -12.11
C VAL A 255 7.85 8.51 -13.52
N ASN A 256 7.02 8.80 -14.51
CA ASN A 256 7.15 8.32 -15.89
C ASN A 256 7.45 9.45 -16.90
N TRP A 257 8.32 10.39 -16.55
CA TRP A 257 8.61 11.56 -17.41
C TRP A 257 9.18 11.23 -18.81
N LYS A 258 9.56 9.98 -19.09
CA LYS A 258 10.08 9.56 -20.40
C LYS A 258 8.99 9.22 -21.40
N HIS A 259 7.82 8.81 -20.91
CA HIS A 259 6.71 8.36 -21.74
C HIS A 259 5.52 9.27 -21.49
N LYS A 260 4.92 9.77 -22.58
CA LYS A 260 3.70 10.56 -22.46
C LYS A 260 2.59 9.67 -21.88
N ILE A 261 1.72 10.24 -21.06
CA ILE A 261 0.53 9.53 -20.60
C ILE A 261 -0.43 9.54 -21.78
N ASP A 262 -0.78 8.35 -22.23
CA ASP A 262 -1.75 8.14 -23.28
C ASP A 262 -3.04 7.65 -22.63
N PHE A 263 -4.17 8.16 -23.09
CA PHE A 263 -5.49 7.75 -22.62
C PHE A 263 -6.48 7.90 -23.79
N GLN A 264 -7.31 6.88 -23.99
CA GLN A 264 -8.31 6.81 -25.04
C GLN A 264 -9.67 7.19 -24.47
N VAL A 265 -9.98 8.49 -24.54
CA VAL A 265 -11.20 8.99 -23.91
C VAL A 265 -12.46 8.53 -24.64
N THR A 266 -13.32 7.82 -23.92
CA THR A 266 -14.70 7.48 -24.30
C THR A 266 -15.74 8.49 -23.80
N SER A 267 -15.33 9.47 -22.98
CA SER A 267 -16.25 10.43 -22.36
C SER A 267 -16.84 11.43 -23.36
N GLN A 268 -18.10 11.80 -23.13
CA GLN A 268 -18.83 12.75 -23.97
C GLN A 268 -18.40 14.21 -23.73
N ASN A 269 -17.57 14.49 -22.73
CA ASN A 269 -17.31 15.83 -22.24
C ASN A 269 -15.98 16.40 -22.77
N ARG A 270 -16.00 16.92 -24.01
CA ARG A 270 -14.82 17.48 -24.70
C ARG A 270 -14.10 18.58 -23.92
N GLU A 271 -14.83 19.45 -23.21
CA GLU A 271 -14.23 20.55 -22.44
C GLU A 271 -13.39 20.04 -21.27
N ARG A 272 -13.87 18.99 -20.59
CA ARG A 272 -13.13 18.34 -19.51
C ARG A 272 -11.82 17.73 -20.01
N ILE A 273 -11.88 17.04 -21.14
CA ILE A 273 -10.71 16.43 -21.80
C ILE A 273 -9.67 17.50 -22.11
N GLN A 274 -10.10 18.59 -22.76
CA GLN A 274 -9.22 19.70 -23.09
C GLN A 274 -8.57 20.29 -21.82
N SER A 275 -9.33 20.49 -20.75
CA SER A 275 -8.79 21.00 -19.47
C SER A 275 -7.75 20.05 -18.86
N LEU A 276 -7.94 18.73 -18.99
CA LEU A 276 -6.98 17.73 -18.52
C LEU A 276 -5.73 17.67 -19.40
N GLU A 277 -5.86 17.77 -20.72
CA GLU A 277 -4.73 17.86 -21.65
C GLU A 277 -3.88 19.10 -21.38
N GLU A 278 -4.51 20.26 -21.17
CA GLU A 278 -3.84 21.51 -20.77
C GLU A 278 -3.15 21.37 -19.41
N PHE A 279 -3.79 20.70 -18.44
CA PHE A 279 -3.17 20.41 -17.16
C PHE A 279 -1.97 19.47 -17.29
N MET A 280 -2.08 18.43 -18.10
CA MET A 280 -1.00 17.47 -18.36
C MET A 280 0.19 18.15 -19.05
N ASP A 281 -0.04 19.03 -20.03
CA ASP A 281 1.02 19.82 -20.67
C ASP A 281 1.76 20.72 -19.67
N ARG A 282 1.03 21.38 -18.75
CA ARG A 282 1.65 22.13 -17.65
C ARG A 282 2.49 21.22 -16.74
N CYS A 283 2.00 20.02 -16.41
CA CYS A 283 2.75 19.04 -15.62
C CYS A 283 4.07 18.65 -16.31
N TYR A 284 4.05 18.32 -17.60
CA TYR A 284 5.26 17.95 -18.34
C TYR A 284 6.27 19.10 -18.46
N LYS A 285 5.80 20.34 -18.67
CA LYS A 285 6.66 21.53 -18.69
C LYS A 285 7.34 21.74 -17.35
N GLU A 286 6.61 21.59 -16.25
CA GLU A 286 7.15 21.75 -14.91
C GLU A 286 8.13 20.63 -14.53
N VAL A 287 7.80 19.36 -14.83
CA VAL A 287 8.71 18.22 -14.65
C VAL A 287 9.99 18.40 -15.48
N SER A 288 9.89 18.95 -16.69
CA SER A 288 11.06 19.25 -17.53
C SER A 288 11.97 20.31 -16.90
N ARG A 289 11.38 21.35 -16.27
CA ARG A 289 12.14 22.34 -15.49
C ARG A 289 12.77 21.68 -14.26
N MET A 290 12.02 20.90 -13.48
CA MET A 290 12.53 20.17 -12.31
C MET A 290 13.72 19.27 -12.68
N LYS A 291 13.67 18.60 -13.84
CA LYS A 291 14.73 17.74 -14.35
C LYS A 291 16.04 18.49 -14.62
N SER A 292 15.98 19.78 -14.97
CA SER A 292 17.19 20.59 -15.20
C SER A 292 17.94 20.95 -13.91
N HIS A 293 17.30 20.83 -12.74
CA HIS A 293 17.95 21.05 -11.45
C HIS A 293 18.55 19.75 -10.93
N ILE A 294 19.86 19.58 -11.11
CA ILE A 294 20.63 18.41 -10.69
C ILE A 294 21.38 18.76 -9.40
N TYR A 295 21.20 17.95 -8.35
CA TYR A 295 21.80 18.17 -7.03
C TYR A 295 22.98 17.23 -6.76
N SER A 296 22.98 16.04 -7.35
CA SER A 296 24.10 15.11 -7.28
C SER A 296 24.10 14.14 -8.47
N ASN A 297 25.16 13.34 -8.61
CA ASN A 297 25.30 12.38 -9.72
C ASN A 297 24.08 11.44 -9.80
N GLY A 298 23.18 11.73 -10.74
CA GLY A 298 21.97 10.96 -10.99
C GLY A 298 20.72 11.41 -10.24
N TYR A 299 20.77 12.45 -9.39
CA TYR A 299 19.62 12.95 -8.64
C TYR A 299 19.27 14.39 -9.04
N ASN A 300 18.03 14.56 -9.50
CA ASN A 300 17.43 15.86 -9.80
C ASN A 300 16.21 16.10 -8.89
N LEU A 301 15.56 17.25 -9.05
CA LEU A 301 14.39 17.61 -8.26
C LEU A 301 13.20 16.63 -8.39
N CYS A 302 13.04 15.96 -9.53
CA CYS A 302 12.03 14.91 -9.68
C CYS A 302 12.33 13.69 -8.80
N HIS A 303 13.59 13.26 -8.72
CA HIS A 303 13.98 12.15 -7.85
C HIS A 303 13.76 12.49 -6.37
N PHE A 304 14.05 13.74 -5.99
CA PHE A 304 13.76 14.23 -4.63
C PHE A 304 12.25 14.22 -4.34
N ALA A 305 11.42 14.70 -5.27
CA ALA A 305 9.97 14.69 -5.11
C ALA A 305 9.39 13.26 -4.89
N ILE A 306 9.99 12.24 -5.51
CA ILE A 306 9.54 10.85 -5.39
C ILE A 306 10.03 10.19 -4.09
N ASN A 307 11.32 10.38 -3.75
CA ASN A 307 12.05 9.57 -2.75
C ASN A 307 12.81 10.40 -1.70
N GLY A 308 12.37 11.62 -1.38
CA GLY A 308 13.11 12.57 -0.53
C GLY A 308 13.58 12.01 0.83
N GLU A 309 12.84 11.07 1.44
CA GLU A 309 13.23 10.38 2.68
C GLU A 309 14.55 9.58 2.59
N ILE A 310 14.86 8.99 1.43
CA ILE A 310 16.08 8.16 1.24
C ILE A 310 17.33 9.05 1.21
N ILE A 311 17.19 10.28 0.70
CA ILE A 311 18.27 11.26 0.60
C ILE A 311 18.54 11.88 1.98
N ALA A 312 17.50 12.16 2.76
CA ALA A 312 17.62 12.72 4.11
C ALA A 312 18.36 11.79 5.11
N LYS A 313 18.28 10.45 4.94
CA LYS A 313 18.91 9.48 5.85
C LYS A 313 20.37 9.14 5.54
N LYS A 314 20.85 9.38 4.32
CA LYS A 314 22.21 8.97 3.90
C LYS A 314 23.30 9.97 4.27
N ASP A 315 22.97 11.22 4.55
CA ASP A 315 23.95 12.26 4.82
C ASP A 315 23.76 12.92 6.19
N LYS A 316 24.42 12.36 7.22
CA LYS A 316 24.63 13.04 8.51
C LYS A 316 25.55 14.27 8.40
N SER A 317 25.99 14.64 7.20
CA SER A 317 26.78 15.84 6.89
C SER A 317 25.93 17.08 6.52
N GLN A 318 24.61 16.89 6.33
CA GLN A 318 23.51 17.85 6.48
C GLN A 318 23.59 19.27 5.86
N ILE A 319 24.44 19.56 4.86
CA ILE A 319 24.50 20.92 4.24
C ILE A 319 24.35 21.00 2.69
N SER A 320 24.41 19.94 1.87
CA SER A 320 24.35 20.16 0.39
C SER A 320 22.94 20.09 -0.22
N ILE A 321 22.24 18.95 -0.12
CA ILE A 321 21.09 18.70 -1.04
C ILE A 321 19.80 19.39 -0.58
N LEU A 322 19.42 19.29 0.69
CA LEU A 322 18.18 19.92 1.18
C LEU A 322 18.24 21.45 1.05
N ASP A 323 19.42 22.03 1.25
CA ASP A 323 19.68 23.45 1.06
C ASP A 323 19.61 23.86 -0.40
N GLU A 324 20.22 23.08 -1.29
CA GLU A 324 20.11 23.31 -2.74
C GLU A 324 18.67 23.19 -3.23
N VAL A 325 17.90 22.21 -2.74
CA VAL A 325 16.48 22.04 -3.07
C VAL A 325 15.69 23.23 -2.54
N LEU A 326 15.85 23.60 -1.27
CA LEU A 326 15.16 24.74 -0.67
C LEU A 326 15.48 26.04 -1.42
N ASN A 327 16.77 26.28 -1.73
CA ASN A 327 17.20 27.42 -2.53
C ASN A 327 16.60 27.41 -3.93
N THR A 328 16.49 26.25 -4.56
CA THR A 328 15.82 26.10 -5.86
C THR A 328 14.35 26.48 -5.75
N LEU A 329 13.63 25.98 -4.75
CA LEU A 329 12.20 26.30 -4.52
C LEU A 329 11.94 27.76 -4.15
N MET A 330 12.95 28.49 -3.66
CA MET A 330 12.86 29.92 -3.37
C MET A 330 13.14 30.80 -4.60
N LYS A 331 14.02 30.33 -5.49
CA LYS A 331 14.39 31.01 -6.74
C LYS A 331 13.39 30.76 -7.86
N ASP A 332 13.01 29.49 -8.02
CA ASP A 332 12.17 28.97 -9.08
C ASP A 332 10.86 28.42 -8.50
N GLU A 333 9.73 28.80 -9.11
CA GLU A 333 8.40 28.34 -8.67
C GLU A 333 7.97 27.07 -9.43
N PHE A 334 7.51 26.08 -8.66
CA PHE A 334 6.99 24.78 -9.11
C PHE A 334 5.60 24.49 -8.53
N PRO A 335 4.57 25.30 -8.87
CA PRO A 335 3.29 25.29 -8.18
C PRO A 335 2.52 23.96 -8.25
N ILE A 336 2.80 23.07 -9.21
CA ILE A 336 2.09 21.80 -9.36
C ILE A 336 2.64 20.75 -8.38
N TYR A 337 3.97 20.69 -8.25
CA TYR A 337 4.69 19.68 -7.45
C TYR A 337 5.20 20.18 -6.11
N GLU A 338 5.04 21.47 -5.86
CA GLU A 338 5.48 22.15 -4.66
C GLU A 338 5.08 21.42 -3.38
N ASP A 339 3.82 21.01 -3.26
CA ASP A 339 3.34 20.32 -2.06
C ASP A 339 4.03 18.95 -1.86
N ILE A 340 4.21 18.18 -2.94
CA ILE A 340 4.88 16.86 -2.90
C ILE A 340 6.34 17.00 -2.48
N ILE A 341 7.03 18.03 -2.98
CA ILE A 341 8.42 18.31 -2.63
C ILE A 341 8.51 18.76 -1.16
N LYS A 342 7.54 19.57 -0.72
CA LYS A 342 7.48 20.14 0.63
C LYS A 342 7.30 19.08 1.72
N ASP A 343 6.54 18.03 1.43
CA ASP A 343 6.29 16.94 2.39
C ASP A 343 7.58 16.23 2.84
N HIS A 344 8.68 16.37 2.10
CA HIS A 344 9.99 15.82 2.48
C HIS A 344 10.79 16.70 3.46
N PHE A 345 10.38 17.94 3.71
CA PHE A 345 11.04 18.80 4.68
C PHE A 345 10.41 18.65 6.06
N ASP A 346 11.22 18.30 7.05
CA ASP A 346 10.76 18.32 8.43
C ASP A 346 10.74 19.75 9.00
N LYS A 347 9.98 19.93 10.09
CA LYS A 347 9.88 21.23 10.77
C LYS A 347 11.20 21.67 11.39
N THR A 348 12.06 20.73 11.79
CA THR A 348 13.32 21.02 12.49
C THR A 348 14.31 21.67 11.53
N PHE A 349 14.49 21.10 10.35
CA PHE A 349 15.32 21.62 9.27
C PHE A 349 14.89 23.03 8.86
N LEU A 350 13.58 23.25 8.64
CA LEU A 350 13.07 24.57 8.27
C LEU A 350 13.29 25.61 9.39
N ARG A 351 13.22 25.21 10.66
CA ARG A 351 13.54 26.07 11.81
C ARG A 351 15.01 26.45 11.83
N GLU A 352 15.91 25.50 11.62
CA GLU A 352 17.36 25.76 11.54
C GLU A 352 17.68 26.75 10.42
N LYS A 353 17.06 26.59 9.24
CA LYS A 353 17.25 27.54 8.13
C LYS A 353 16.77 28.96 8.44
N LEU A 354 15.65 29.12 9.14
CA LEU A 354 15.21 30.45 9.61
C LEU A 354 16.22 31.13 10.54
N LEU A 355 16.84 30.35 11.43
CA LEU A 355 17.87 30.85 12.35
C LEU A 355 19.14 31.26 11.59
N GLU A 356 19.56 30.48 10.59
CA GLU A 356 20.72 30.80 9.75
C GLU A 356 20.50 32.04 8.86
N MET A 357 19.27 32.29 8.40
CA MET A 357 18.94 33.40 7.50
C MET A 357 19.01 34.79 8.15
N ASN A 358 19.27 34.90 9.45
CA ASN A 358 19.57 36.15 10.16
C ASN A 358 18.51 37.25 9.88
N ILE A 359 17.25 36.96 10.20
CA ILE A 359 16.09 37.78 9.83
C ILE A 359 15.99 39.07 10.68
N TYR A 360 15.86 40.22 10.01
CA TYR A 360 15.89 41.58 10.60
C TYR A 360 14.54 42.33 10.39
N THR A 361 13.92 42.94 11.41
CA THR A 361 12.79 43.91 11.27
C THR A 361 13.01 45.24 12.00
N ARG A 362 12.91 46.36 11.27
CA ARG A 362 13.33 47.71 11.72
C ARG A 362 12.47 48.28 12.85
N ASN A 363 13.10 48.91 13.86
CA ASN A 363 12.43 49.89 14.73
C ASN A 363 12.79 51.34 14.33
N THR A 364 12.10 52.32 14.91
CA THR A 364 12.20 53.77 14.65
C THR A 364 13.56 54.43 14.92
N ILE A 365 14.51 53.70 15.50
CA ILE A 365 15.88 54.14 15.83
C ILE A 365 16.92 53.52 14.87
N GLY A 366 16.50 52.66 13.94
CA GLY A 366 17.37 52.13 12.87
C GLY A 366 18.29 50.98 13.28
N GLU A 367 18.25 50.52 14.53
CA GLU A 367 18.87 49.26 14.95
C GLU A 367 17.83 48.13 14.91
N VAL A 368 18.23 46.97 14.39
CA VAL A 368 17.30 45.95 13.88
C VAL A 368 17.62 44.58 14.45
N HIS A 369 16.79 44.01 15.33
CA HIS A 369 16.88 42.58 15.73
C HIS A 369 15.50 42.01 16.12
N LEU A 370 14.99 41.02 15.37
CA LEU A 370 14.04 40.05 15.91
C LEU A 370 14.87 39.06 16.72
N HIS A 371 14.66 38.98 18.03
CA HIS A 371 15.45 38.10 18.88
C HIS A 371 15.25 36.63 18.43
N ALA A 372 16.34 35.86 18.31
CA ALA A 372 16.28 34.46 17.84
C ALA A 372 15.24 33.61 18.59
N TYR A 373 15.06 33.86 19.89
CA TYR A 373 14.01 33.23 20.70
C TYR A 373 12.59 33.53 20.22
N ALA A 374 12.27 34.76 19.81
CA ALA A 374 10.94 35.11 19.32
C ALA A 374 10.63 34.43 17.98
N ILE A 375 11.63 34.31 17.09
CA ILE A 375 11.50 33.57 15.82
C ILE A 375 11.28 32.09 16.11
N SER A 376 12.08 31.51 17.02
CA SER A 376 11.93 30.12 17.45
C SER A 376 10.55 29.85 18.04
N ASP A 377 10.05 30.75 18.89
CA ASP A 377 8.72 30.65 19.49
C ASP A 377 7.62 30.74 18.42
N ILE A 378 7.67 31.71 17.51
CA ILE A 378 6.69 31.84 16.42
C ILE A 378 6.71 30.59 15.52
N ALA A 379 7.89 30.12 15.13
CA ALA A 379 8.08 28.90 14.35
C ALA A 379 7.58 27.63 15.05
N SER A 380 7.46 27.66 16.38
CA SER A 380 6.91 26.54 17.16
C SER A 380 5.40 26.35 16.90
N TYR A 381 4.67 27.43 16.67
CA TYR A 381 3.22 27.44 16.47
C TYR A 381 2.79 27.27 15.02
N LEU A 382 3.70 27.44 14.06
CA LEU A 382 3.38 27.35 12.63
C LEU A 382 3.24 25.91 12.13
N SER A 383 2.34 25.72 11.16
CA SER A 383 2.33 24.52 10.32
C SER A 383 3.59 24.49 9.46
N GLY A 384 3.97 23.32 8.92
CA GLY A 384 5.13 23.23 8.01
C GLY A 384 4.99 24.16 6.80
N ARG A 385 3.76 24.30 6.29
CA ARG A 385 3.42 25.20 5.19
C ARG A 385 3.64 26.67 5.55
N ASP A 386 3.14 27.10 6.70
CA ASP A 386 3.26 28.50 7.13
C ASP A 386 4.71 28.86 7.47
N LEU A 387 5.44 27.90 8.05
CA LEU A 387 6.86 28.05 8.34
C LEU A 387 7.68 28.25 7.05
N LEU A 388 7.36 27.52 5.99
CA LEU A 388 8.04 27.69 4.70
C LEU A 388 7.65 28.99 4.00
N ASN A 389 6.41 29.43 4.12
CA ASN A 389 6.00 30.76 3.65
C ASN A 389 6.78 31.86 4.37
N LEU A 390 7.01 31.69 5.68
CA LEU A 390 7.86 32.56 6.48
C LEU A 390 9.29 32.56 5.94
N VAL A 391 9.90 31.38 5.76
CA VAL A 391 11.25 31.23 5.17
C VAL A 391 11.35 32.00 3.86
N ARG A 392 10.40 31.81 2.94
CA ARG A 392 10.41 32.48 1.63
C ARG A 392 10.29 33.99 1.71
N ALA A 393 9.40 34.49 2.56
CA ALA A 393 9.20 35.92 2.75
C ALA A 393 10.50 36.59 3.22
N TYR A 394 11.28 35.91 4.05
CA TYR A 394 12.50 36.45 4.64
C TYR A 394 13.81 36.06 3.93
N ALA A 395 13.82 35.02 3.10
CA ALA A 395 14.95 34.66 2.25
C ALA A 395 15.14 35.61 1.05
N LYS A 396 14.13 36.43 0.73
CA LYS A 396 14.20 37.46 -0.32
C LYS A 396 14.51 38.85 0.29
N PRO A 397 15.78 39.18 0.54
CA PRO A 397 16.22 40.56 0.37
C PRO A 397 17.50 40.60 -0.45
N PHE A 398 17.39 40.73 -1.78
CA PHE A 398 18.25 41.57 -2.64
C PHE A 398 17.83 41.42 -4.12
N LYS A 399 16.90 42.27 -4.55
CA LYS A 399 17.00 42.96 -5.85
C LYS A 399 16.96 44.45 -5.55
N ASN A 400 18.12 45.07 -5.38
CA ASN A 400 18.27 46.49 -5.72
C ASN A 400 17.82 46.64 -7.19
N SER A 401 17.03 47.62 -7.59
CA SER A 401 16.68 48.90 -6.96
C SER A 401 15.29 49.30 -7.45
N PHE A 402 14.33 49.60 -6.57
CA PHE A 402 13.38 50.72 -6.73
C PHE A 402 12.23 50.78 -5.70
N ILE A 403 12.06 49.83 -4.79
CA ILE A 403 10.82 49.78 -3.99
C ILE A 403 11.14 49.97 -2.51
N ASN A 404 11.63 51.18 -2.19
CA ASN A 404 11.54 51.75 -0.86
C ASN A 404 10.16 52.40 -0.59
N ASP A 405 9.23 52.42 -1.55
CA ASP A 405 8.07 53.32 -1.45
C ASP A 405 6.71 52.66 -1.18
N LYS A 406 6.63 51.35 -0.90
CA LYS A 406 5.33 50.69 -0.62
C LYS A 406 5.36 49.57 0.44
N ILE A 407 6.14 49.73 1.51
CA ILE A 407 5.94 48.94 2.74
C ILE A 407 5.12 49.80 3.71
N ASP A 408 3.85 50.03 3.35
CA ASP A 408 2.88 50.80 4.14
C ASP A 408 1.75 49.89 4.67
N TRP A 409 1.95 48.57 4.63
CA TRP A 409 0.89 47.59 4.94
C TRP A 409 0.90 47.08 6.40
N PHE A 410 2.01 47.21 7.13
CA PHE A 410 2.09 46.76 8.53
C PHE A 410 1.96 47.87 9.59
N ALA A 411 1.73 49.12 9.19
CA ALA A 411 1.61 50.25 10.12
C ALA A 411 0.16 50.69 10.42
N LYS A 412 -0.87 49.95 9.97
CA LYS A 412 -2.29 50.35 10.13
C LYS A 412 -3.29 49.23 10.50
N CYS A 413 -2.85 48.13 11.10
CA CYS A 413 -3.77 47.19 11.79
C CYS A 413 -3.29 46.93 13.21
#